data_AF-A0A1W9SD60-F1
#
_entry.id   AF-A0A1W9SD60-F1
#
_cell.length_a   1.000
_cell.length_b   1.000
_cell.length_c   1.000
_cell.angle_alpha   90.00
_cell.angle_beta   90.00
_cell.angle_gamma   90.00
#
_symmetry.space_group_name_H-M   'P 1'
#
loop_
_entity.id
_entity.type
_entity.pdbx_description
1 polymer ?
#
loop_
_entity_poly.entity_id
_entity_poly.type
_entity_poly.pdbx_seq_one_letter_code
_entity_poly.pdbx_strand_id
1 'polypeptide(L)' 'MIIELDGGQHNEDKNIKYDNKRTKILEKAGFKILRFWNCDVFENLSGVLETIYLELKNDPSPK' A
#
# COMPACT_ATOMS: atom_id res chain seq x y z
N MET A 1 -1.09 -8.14 5.23
CA MET A 1 -1.22 -7.06 4.23
C MET A 1 -1.34 -5.72 4.95
N ILE A 2 -0.77 -4.65 4.39
CA ILE A 2 -0.79 -3.27 4.89
C ILE A 2 -1.29 -2.37 3.75
N ILE A 3 -2.16 -1.40 4.06
CA ILE A 3 -2.69 -0.44 3.09
C ILE A 3 -2.21 0.96 3.47
N GLU A 4 -1.65 1.68 2.50
CA GLU A 4 -1.13 3.04 2.67
C GLU A 4 -1.83 4.00 1.71
N LEU A 5 -2.16 5.19 2.20
CA LEU A 5 -2.77 6.23 1.41
C LEU A 5 -1.79 7.39 1.20
N ASP A 6 -1.59 7.80 -0.04
CA ASP A 6 -0.66 8.85 -0.44
C ASP A 6 -1.40 10.15 -0.81
N GLY A 7 -1.03 11.23 -0.12
CA GLY A 7 -1.69 12.55 -0.21
C GLY A 7 -0.93 13.59 -1.02
N GLY A 8 0.08 13.22 -1.82
CA GLY A 8 0.78 14.15 -2.71
C GLY A 8 1.83 15.06 -2.07
N GLN A 9 2.06 14.97 -0.76
CA GLN A 9 3.19 15.63 -0.08
C GLN A 9 4.49 14.78 -0.08
N HIS A 10 4.52 13.65 -0.79
CA HIS A 10 5.61 12.68 -0.75
C HIS A 10 6.80 12.95 -1.71
N ASN A 11 6.90 14.12 -2.34
CA ASN A 11 8.01 14.46 -3.25
C ASN A 11 9.26 15.04 -2.56
N GLU A 12 9.38 14.95 -1.23
CA GLU A 12 10.65 15.23 -0.55
C GLU A 12 11.55 13.99 -0.56
N ASP A 13 12.77 14.10 -1.09
CA ASP A 13 13.79 13.03 -1.17
C ASP A 13 14.03 12.28 0.16
N LYS A 14 13.76 12.96 1.30
CA LYS A 14 13.83 12.37 2.64
C LYS A 14 12.75 11.30 2.88
N ASN A 15 11.53 11.53 2.40
CA ASN A 15 10.41 10.62 2.56
C ASN A 15 10.57 9.37 1.67
N ILE A 16 11.17 9.52 0.49
CA ILE A 16 11.46 8.39 -0.42
C ILE A 16 12.43 7.39 0.22
N LYS A 17 13.51 7.87 0.87
CA LYS A 17 14.47 6.98 1.54
C LYS A 17 13.89 6.31 2.78
N TYR A 18 13.05 7.02 3.53
CA TYR A 18 12.37 6.49 4.70
C TYR A 18 11.32 5.45 4.33
N ASP A 19 10.48 5.73 3.32
CA ASP A 19 9.48 4.79 2.79
C ASP A 19 10.16 3.52 2.26
N ASN A 20 11.22 3.63 1.47
CA ASN A 20 11.95 2.47 0.97
C ASN A 20 12.51 1.58 2.09
N LYS A 21 12.99 2.17 3.19
CA LYS A 21 13.47 1.39 4.33
C LYS A 21 12.31 0.72 5.06
N ARG A 22 11.18 1.42 5.25
CA ARG A 22 9.98 0.86 5.88
C ARG A 22 9.40 -0.30 5.05
N THR A 23 9.24 -0.10 3.74
CA THR A 23 8.76 -1.11 2.80
C THR A 23 9.60 -2.38 2.88
N LYS A 24 10.93 -2.26 2.79
CA LYS A 24 11.82 -3.42 2.87
C LYS A 24 11.76 -4.18 4.20
N ILE A 25 11.49 -3.50 5.32
CA ILE A 25 11.35 -4.16 6.62
C ILE A 25 10.03 -4.94 6.68
N LEU A 26 8.95 -4.33 6.23
CA LEU A 26 7.62 -4.92 6.26
C LEU A 26 7.50 -6.09 5.27
N GLU A 27 8.06 -5.95 4.07
CA GLU A 27 8.14 -7.05 3.09
C GLU A 27 8.95 -8.23 3.64
N LYS A 28 10.10 -7.97 4.29
CA LYS A 28 10.88 -9.03 4.95
C LYS A 28 10.14 -9.72 6.09
N ALA A 29 9.23 -9.02 6.74
CA ALA A 29 8.37 -9.57 7.78
C ALA A 29 7.14 -10.32 7.20
N GLY A 30 7.04 -10.47 5.87
CA GLY A 30 5.96 -11.19 5.20
C GLY A 30 4.72 -10.33 4.94
N PHE A 31 4.79 -9.02 5.12
CA PHE A 31 3.67 -8.13 4.82
C PHE A 31 3.76 -7.61 3.39
N LYS A 32 2.69 -7.84 2.62
CA LYS A 32 2.46 -7.14 1.35
C LYS A 32 1.90 -5.73 1.62
N ILE A 33 2.44 -4.72 0.93
CA ILE A 33 2.00 -3.32 1.02
C ILE A 33 1.24 -2.96 -0.27
N LEU A 34 0.04 -2.39 -0.12
CA LEU A 34 -0.72 -1.76 -1.20
C LEU A 34 -0.78 -0.26 -0.95
N ARG A 35 -0.43 0.55 -1.95
CA ARG A 35 -0.50 2.01 -1.87
C ARG A 35 -1.54 2.55 -2.83
N PHE A 36 -2.41 3.42 -2.33
CA PHE A 36 -3.43 4.12 -3.12
C PHE A 36 -3.25 5.63 -2.99
N TRP A 37 -3.62 6.39 -4.02
CA TRP A 37 -3.73 7.82 -3.87
C TRP A 37 -4.98 8.17 -3.07
N ASN A 38 -4.91 9.24 -2.27
CA ASN A 38 -6.08 9.75 -1.56
C ASN A 38 -7.24 10.05 -2.52
N CYS A 39 -6.95 10.64 -3.69
CA CYS A 39 -7.98 10.90 -4.70
C CYS A 39 -8.65 9.61 -5.17
N ASP A 40 -7.92 8.51 -5.35
CA ASP A 40 -8.50 7.24 -5.78
C ASP A 40 -9.49 6.68 -4.74
N VAL A 41 -9.22 6.88 -3.45
CA VAL A 41 -10.16 6.47 -2.39
C VAL A 41 -11.45 7.29 -2.41
N PHE A 42 -11.35 8.60 -2.69
CA PHE A 42 -12.52 9.48 -2.74
C PHE A 42 -13.31 9.37 -4.04
N GLU A 43 -12.62 9.18 -5.16
CA GLU A 43 -13.20 9.24 -6.51
C GLU A 43 -13.49 7.84 -7.09
N ASN A 44 -12.75 6.82 -6.66
CA ASN A 44 -12.87 5.45 -7.17
C ASN A 44 -12.72 4.38 -6.08
N LEU A 45 -13.52 4.53 -5.01
CA LEU A 45 -13.51 3.58 -3.90
C LEU A 45 -13.73 2.12 -4.36
N SER A 46 -14.60 1.90 -5.35
CA SER A 46 -14.88 0.57 -5.88
C SER A 46 -13.63 -0.10 -6.47
N GLY A 47 -12.83 0.61 -7.26
CA GLY A 47 -11.58 0.08 -7.81
C GLY A 47 -10.52 -0.20 -6.74
N VAL A 48 -10.46 0.64 -5.71
CA VAL A 48 -9.59 0.42 -4.54
C VAL A 48 -9.99 -0.87 -3.82
N LEU A 49 -11.28 -1.06 -3.54
CA LEU A 49 -11.80 -2.26 -2.87
C LEU A 49 -11.62 -3.52 -3.70
N GLU A 50 -11.83 -3.45 -5.01
CA GLU A 50 -11.60 -4.57 -5.92
C GLU A 50 -10.13 -5.02 -5.91
N THR A 51 -9.20 -4.06 -5.95
CA THR A 51 -7.76 -4.33 -5.88
C THR A 51 -7.39 -5.03 -4.57
N ILE A 52 -7.92 -4.54 -3.44
CA ILE A 52 -7.71 -5.15 -2.12
C ILE A 52 -8.27 -6.58 -2.10
N TYR A 53 -9.47 -6.78 -2.64
CA TYR A 53 -10.14 -8.07 -2.67
C TYR A 53 -9.39 -9.11 -3.51
N LEU A 54 -8.93 -8.72 -4.70
CA LEU A 54 -8.12 -9.57 -5.57
C LEU A 54 -6.81 -9.98 -4.89
N GLU A 55 -6.20 -9.05 -4.16
CA GLU A 55 -4.96 -9.33 -3.46
C GLU A 55 -5.13 -10.30 -2.30
N LEU A 56 -6.18 -10.15 -1.50
CA LEU A 56 -6.54 -11.10 -0.45
C LEU A 56 -6.87 -12.50 -0.99
N LYS A 57 -7.37 -12.59 -2.24
CA LYS A 57 -7.70 -13.87 -2.87
C LYS A 57 -6.44 -14.59 -3.39
N ASN A 58 -5.43 -13.84 -3.82
CA ASN A 58 -4.17 -14.39 -4.34
C ASN A 58 -3.18 -14.77 -3.25
N ASP A 59 -3.36 -14.27 -2.03
CA ASP A 59 -2.52 -14.55 -0.88
C ASP A 59 -3.32 -15.37 0.16
N PRO A 60 -3.18 -16.71 0.23
CA PRO A 60 -3.74 -17.47 1.32
C PRO A 60 -3.00 -17.00 2.57
N SER A 61 -3.74 -16.32 3.44
CA SER A 61 -3.26 -15.66 4.66
C SER A 61 -2.05 -16.37 5.28
N PRO A 62 -0.97 -15.66 5.67
CA PRO A 62 0.13 -16.29 6.36
C PRO A 62 -0.41 -17.03 7.59
N LYS A 63 -0.13 -18.33 7.67
CA LYS A 63 -0.41 -19.15 8.85
C LYS A 63 0.50 -18.75 10.02
#